data_AF-A0A1N7AE86-F1
#
_entry.id   AF-A0A1N7AE86-F1
#
_cell.length_a   1.000
_cell.length_b   1.000
_cell.length_c   1.000
_cell.angle_alpha   90.00
_cell.angle_beta   90.00
_cell.angle_gamma   90.00
#
_symmetry.space_group_name_H-M   'P 1'
#
loop_
_entity.id
_entity.type
_entity.pdbx_description
1 polymer ?
#
loop_
_entity_poly.entity_id
_entity_poly.type
_entity_poly.pdbx_seq_one_letter_code
_entity_poly.pdbx_strand_id
1 'polypeptide(L)'
;MDRRNFLKGMAGGGALGLAPVAALAEVSALPTEARQGVMLLAQGDLPQAMAIARGIAAGVGASPVAVDARQLGTYAGITEILDRAAGARVIGVMDDASALIFQQIAAARGAGLVMDTHRRVGRASLVSFAINT
;
A
#
# COMPACT_ATOMS: atom_id res chain seq x y z
N MET A 1 -34.06 -2.95 -4.38
CA MET A 1 -33.39 -1.84 -3.66
C MET A 1 -32.48 -1.13 -4.66
N ASP A 2 -32.62 0.19 -4.78
CA ASP A 2 -32.36 0.98 -6.00
C ASP A 2 -30.90 1.49 -6.11
N ARG A 3 -30.23 1.20 -7.24
CA ARG A 3 -28.81 1.52 -7.51
C ARG A 3 -28.57 3.01 -7.80
N ARG A 4 -29.65 3.78 -7.94
CA ARG A 4 -29.63 5.19 -8.37
C ARG A 4 -29.44 6.19 -7.23
N ASN A 5 -29.47 5.74 -5.97
CA ASN A 5 -29.30 6.62 -4.81
C ASN A 5 -27.86 6.67 -4.28
N PHE A 6 -26.99 5.73 -4.67
CA PHE A 6 -25.57 5.75 -4.26
C PHE A 6 -24.74 6.79 -5.04
N LEU A 7 -25.14 7.11 -6.28
CA LEU A 7 -24.49 8.13 -7.12
C LEU A 7 -24.80 9.57 -6.68
N LYS A 8 -25.81 9.80 -5.83
CA LYS A 8 -26.19 11.15 -5.41
C LYS A 8 -25.23 11.76 -4.38
N GLY A 9 -24.36 10.96 -3.77
CA GLY A 9 -23.29 11.44 -2.88
C GLY A 9 -22.06 12.02 -3.59
N MET A 10 -21.93 11.87 -4.92
CA MET A 10 -20.76 12.32 -5.69
C MET A 10 -20.78 13.81 -6.11
N ALA A 11 -21.79 14.59 -5.71
CA ALA A 11 -21.98 15.96 -6.21
C ALA A 11 -21.36 17.08 -5.33
N GLY A 12 -20.61 16.73 -4.27
CA GLY A 12 -20.15 17.71 -3.27
C GLY A 12 -18.65 17.72 -3.02
N GLY A 13 -17.84 18.07 -4.03
CA GLY A 13 -16.50 18.64 -3.82
C GLY A 13 -15.34 17.65 -3.64
N GLY A 14 -14.42 17.64 -4.62
CA GLY A 14 -13.05 17.14 -4.47
C GLY A 14 -12.70 16.00 -5.41
N ALA A 15 -11.94 16.31 -6.46
CA ALA A 15 -11.48 15.40 -7.50
C ALA A 15 -10.38 14.40 -7.04
N LEU A 16 -10.58 13.69 -5.94
CA LEU A 16 -9.66 12.67 -5.42
C LEU A 16 -10.48 11.59 -4.70
N GLY A 17 -10.81 10.44 -5.29
CA GLY A 17 -11.57 9.48 -4.48
C GLY A 17 -11.96 8.09 -4.93
N LEU A 18 -11.69 7.63 -6.16
CA LEU A 18 -12.28 6.35 -6.61
C LEU A 18 -11.37 5.12 -6.61
N ALA A 19 -10.23 5.12 -5.90
CA ALA A 19 -9.38 3.92 -5.90
C ALA A 19 -8.62 3.58 -4.62
N PRO A 20 -9.07 3.88 -3.38
CA PRO A 20 -8.69 3.02 -2.27
C PRO A 20 -9.48 1.70 -2.31
N VAL A 21 -10.56 1.62 -3.10
CA VAL A 21 -11.54 0.52 -3.04
C VAL A 21 -10.99 -0.85 -3.45
N ALA A 22 -10.09 -0.98 -4.43
CA ALA A 22 -9.63 -2.32 -4.87
C ALA A 22 -8.72 -3.00 -3.85
N ALA A 23 -7.64 -2.33 -3.43
CA ALA A 23 -6.76 -2.81 -2.37
C ALA A 23 -7.50 -2.95 -1.03
N LEU A 24 -8.40 -2.01 -0.71
CA LEU A 24 -9.24 -2.13 0.49
C LEU A 24 -10.26 -3.27 0.39
N ALA A 25 -10.84 -3.56 -0.78
CA ALA A 25 -11.83 -4.62 -0.94
C ALA A 25 -11.18 -6.00 -0.74
N GLU A 26 -9.96 -6.19 -1.23
CA GLU A 26 -9.23 -7.44 -1.06
C GLU A 26 -8.73 -7.62 0.38
N VAL A 27 -8.24 -6.54 1.01
CA VAL A 27 -7.83 -6.59 2.42
C VAL A 27 -9.04 -6.67 3.37
N SER A 28 -10.18 -6.08 2.98
CA SER A 28 -11.47 -6.25 3.66
C SER A 28 -12.09 -7.63 3.41
N ALA A 29 -11.64 -8.39 2.40
CA ALA A 29 -12.05 -9.77 2.20
C ALA A 29 -11.24 -10.75 3.07
N LEU A 30 -10.11 -10.31 3.67
CA LEU A 30 -9.33 -11.14 4.58
C LEU A 30 -10.07 -11.40 5.89
N PRO A 31 -9.96 -12.61 6.47
CA PRO A 31 -10.40 -12.88 7.84
C PRO A 31 -9.78 -11.89 8.82
N THR A 32 -10.49 -11.55 9.90
CA THR A 32 -10.03 -10.56 10.90
C THR A 32 -8.64 -10.90 11.47
N GLU A 33 -8.33 -12.19 11.63
CA GLU A 33 -7.00 -12.66 12.08
C GLU A 33 -5.90 -12.41 11.03
N ALA A 34 -6.22 -12.52 9.74
CA ALA A 34 -5.29 -12.20 8.65
C ALA A 34 -5.08 -10.69 8.47
N ARG A 35 -6.02 -9.83 8.92
CA ARG A 35 -5.82 -8.37 8.97
C ARG A 35 -4.84 -7.94 10.07
N GLN A 36 -4.69 -8.73 11.14
CA GLN A 36 -3.72 -8.44 12.21
C GLN A 36 -2.26 -8.69 11.78
N GLY A 37 -2.05 -9.48 10.72
CA GLY A 37 -0.74 -9.74 10.13
C GLY A 37 -0.41 -8.85 8.94
N VAL A 38 -0.84 -7.58 8.90
CA VAL A 38 -0.55 -6.66 7.79
C VAL A 38 0.39 -5.55 8.25
N MET A 39 1.55 -5.43 7.59
CA MET A 39 2.46 -4.30 7.73
C MET A 39 2.28 -3.33 6.59
N LEU A 40 1.81 -2.12 6.89
CA LEU A 40 1.60 -1.08 5.89
C LEU A 40 2.80 -0.14 5.85
N LEU A 41 3.45 -0.04 4.70
CA LEU A 41 4.63 0.79 4.46
C LEU A 41 4.27 1.93 3.52
N ALA A 42 4.80 3.12 3.81
CA ALA A 42 4.76 4.24 2.89
C ALA A 42 6.10 4.93 2.81
N GLN A 43 6.49 5.34 1.61
CA GLN A 43 7.65 6.18 1.42
C GLN A 43 7.45 7.55 2.09
N GLY A 44 8.29 7.85 3.09
CA GLY A 44 8.09 8.93 4.04
C GLY A 44 8.31 10.33 3.47
N ASP A 45 9.16 10.45 2.46
CA ASP A 45 9.45 11.71 1.74
C ASP A 45 8.40 12.06 0.68
N LEU A 46 7.40 11.18 0.46
CA LEU A 46 6.29 11.41 -0.46
C LEU A 46 4.97 11.61 0.30
N PRO A 47 4.50 12.86 0.45
CA PRO A 47 3.23 13.16 1.13
C PRO A 47 2.04 12.41 0.55
N GLN A 48 2.03 12.19 -0.77
CA GLN A 48 0.96 11.47 -1.47
C GLN A 48 0.98 9.97 -1.12
N ALA A 49 2.16 9.36 -0.99
CA ALA A 49 2.28 7.96 -0.58
C ALA A 49 1.76 7.76 0.85
N MET A 50 2.15 8.65 1.77
CA MET A 50 1.66 8.67 3.15
C MET A 50 0.14 8.87 3.23
N ALA A 51 -0.43 9.75 2.41
CA ALA A 51 -1.88 9.98 2.38
C ALA A 51 -2.66 8.74 1.92
N ILE A 52 -2.19 8.06 0.86
CA ILE A 52 -2.79 6.81 0.38
C ILE A 52 -2.68 5.73 1.46
N ALA A 53 -1.50 5.56 2.04
CA ALA A 53 -1.30 4.57 3.09
C ALA A 53 -2.18 4.85 4.31
N ARG A 54 -2.32 6.10 4.78
CA ARG A 54 -3.28 6.41 5.86
C ARG A 54 -4.72 6.03 5.50
N GLY A 55 -5.13 6.24 4.26
CA GLY A 55 -6.45 5.82 3.77
C GLY A 55 -6.63 4.29 3.80
N ILE A 56 -5.58 3.54 3.44
CA ILE A 56 -5.58 2.07 3.55
C ILE A 56 -5.63 1.66 5.03
N ALA A 57 -4.77 2.25 5.86
CA ALA A 57 -4.63 1.95 7.28
C ALA A 57 -5.94 2.15 8.06
N ALA A 58 -6.70 3.19 7.73
CA ALA A 58 -8.01 3.45 8.32
C ALA A 58 -9.02 2.32 8.05
N GLY A 59 -8.92 1.62 6.91
CA GLY A 59 -9.77 0.48 6.58
C GLY A 59 -9.37 -0.83 7.27
N VAL A 60 -8.13 -0.95 7.74
CA VAL A 60 -7.61 -2.15 8.43
C VAL A 60 -7.38 -1.98 9.92
N GLY A 61 -7.47 -0.76 10.45
CA GLY A 61 -7.13 -0.47 11.84
C GLY A 61 -5.62 -0.50 12.13
N ALA A 62 -4.79 -0.25 11.11
CA ALA A 62 -3.33 -0.21 11.25
C ALA A 62 -2.81 1.23 11.20
N SER A 63 -1.54 1.43 11.55
CA SER A 63 -0.82 2.68 11.31
C SER A 63 0.25 2.46 10.25
N PRO A 64 0.35 3.32 9.21
CA PRO A 64 1.38 3.19 8.21
C PRO A 64 2.75 3.51 8.80
N VAL A 65 3.74 2.69 8.49
CA VAL A 65 5.14 2.90 8.83
C VAL A 65 5.78 3.70 7.71
N ALA A 66 6.30 4.88 8.05
CA ALA A 66 7.09 5.68 7.12
C ALA A 66 8.46 5.03 6.92
N VAL A 67 8.86 4.86 5.66
CA VAL A 67 10.16 4.31 5.25
C VAL A 67 10.93 5.37 4.49
N ASP A 68 12.20 5.55 4.82
CA ASP A 68 13.07 6.52 4.17
C ASP A 68 13.50 6.03 2.77
N ALA A 69 13.58 6.95 1.79
CA ALA A 69 14.02 6.62 0.44
C ALA A 69 15.43 6.00 0.39
N ARG A 70 16.35 6.36 1.32
CA ARG A 70 17.68 5.74 1.42
C ARG A 70 17.58 4.28 1.86
N GLN A 71 16.63 3.94 2.74
CA GLN A 71 16.40 2.55 3.13
C GLN A 71 15.83 1.75 1.97
N LEU A 72 14.87 2.33 1.22
CA LEU A 72 14.29 1.73 0.01
C LEU A 72 15.31 1.57 -1.13
N GLY A 73 16.37 2.38 -1.14
CA GLY A 73 17.45 2.29 -2.13
C GLY A 73 18.52 1.22 -1.86
N THR A 74 18.43 0.46 -0.76
CA THR A 74 19.47 -0.51 -0.38
C THR A 74 18.92 -1.89 -0.10
N TYR A 75 19.68 -2.92 -0.46
CA TYR A 75 19.36 -4.32 -0.15
C TYR A 75 19.21 -4.55 1.36
N ALA A 76 20.15 -4.04 2.16
CA ALA A 76 20.13 -4.19 3.61
C ALA A 76 18.89 -3.52 4.23
N GLY A 77 18.55 -2.29 3.82
CA GLY A 77 17.38 -1.59 4.33
C GLY A 77 16.08 -2.31 4.03
N ILE A 78 15.89 -2.81 2.80
CA ILE A 78 14.70 -3.59 2.45
C ILE A 78 14.66 -4.92 3.19
N THR A 79 15.80 -5.58 3.36
CA THR A 79 15.89 -6.84 4.12
C THR A 79 15.47 -6.64 5.57
N GLU A 80 15.96 -5.59 6.24
CA GLU A 80 15.56 -5.24 7.61
C GLU A 80 14.06 -4.95 7.73
N ILE A 81 13.46 -4.31 6.72
CA ILE A 81 12.02 -4.04 6.68
C ILE A 81 11.24 -5.36 6.58
N LEU A 82 11.67 -6.25 5.69
CA LEU A 82 11.04 -7.57 5.51
C LEU A 82 11.24 -8.48 6.74
N ASP A 83 12.39 -8.41 7.41
CA ASP A 83 12.63 -9.13 8.66
C ASP A 83 11.70 -8.64 9.78
N ARG A 84 11.47 -7.33 9.86
CA ARG A 84 10.51 -6.74 10.80
C ARG A 84 9.07 -7.17 10.52
N ALA A 85 8.73 -7.43 9.26
CA ALA A 85 7.41 -7.94 8.90
C ALA A 85 7.17 -9.36 9.46
N ALA A 86 8.21 -10.15 9.70
CA ALA A 86 8.14 -11.44 10.41
C ALA A 86 7.03 -12.39 9.91
N GLY A 87 6.82 -12.48 8.59
CA GLY A 87 5.76 -13.30 7.98
C GLY A 87 4.43 -12.57 7.76
N ALA A 88 4.34 -11.29 8.13
CA ALA A 88 3.19 -10.44 7.84
C ALA A 88 3.06 -10.14 6.33
N ARG A 89 1.83 -9.97 5.86
CA ARG A 89 1.59 -9.39 4.54
C ARG A 89 2.05 -7.93 4.54
N VAL A 90 2.98 -7.61 3.66
CA VAL A 90 3.47 -6.24 3.48
C VAL A 90 2.64 -5.56 2.40
N ILE A 91 2.08 -4.40 2.71
CA ILE A 91 1.45 -3.51 1.74
C ILE A 91 2.32 -2.27 1.62
N GLY A 92 2.92 -2.03 0.46
CA GLY A 92 3.80 -0.88 0.22
C GLY A 92 3.14 0.18 -0.65
N VAL A 93 3.33 1.45 -0.33
CA VAL A 93 3.00 2.60 -1.19
C VAL A 93 4.24 3.49 -1.35
N MET A 94 4.80 3.55 -2.56
CA MET A 94 6.06 4.26 -2.82
C MET A 94 6.16 4.70 -4.28
N ASP A 95 7.23 5.38 -4.67
CA ASP A 95 7.50 5.66 -6.08
C ASP A 95 7.77 4.39 -6.89
N ASP A 96 7.72 4.52 -8.21
CA ASP A 96 7.87 3.39 -9.15
C ASP A 96 9.24 2.70 -9.05
N ALA A 97 10.33 3.47 -8.91
CA ALA A 97 11.67 2.91 -8.81
C ALA A 97 11.86 2.18 -7.47
N SER A 98 11.44 2.81 -6.38
CA SER A 98 11.47 2.20 -5.04
C SER A 98 10.64 0.92 -4.98
N ALA A 99 9.46 0.90 -5.61
CA ALA A 99 8.58 -0.27 -5.64
C ALA A 99 9.21 -1.44 -6.38
N LEU A 100 9.82 -1.20 -7.55
CA LEU A 100 10.51 -2.23 -8.31
C LEU A 100 11.68 -2.84 -7.53
N ILE A 101 12.51 -1.99 -6.90
CA ILE A 101 13.65 -2.45 -6.09
C ILE A 101 13.14 -3.29 -4.90
N PHE A 102 12.10 -2.81 -4.21
CA PHE A 102 11.49 -3.53 -3.09
C PHE A 102 10.96 -4.90 -3.52
N GLN A 103 10.19 -4.95 -4.60
CA GLN A 103 9.60 -6.19 -5.12
C GLN A 103 10.67 -7.18 -5.57
N GLN A 104 11.74 -6.73 -6.24
CA GLN A 104 12.84 -7.61 -6.66
C GLN A 104 13.58 -8.23 -5.47
N ILE A 105 13.85 -7.43 -4.44
CA ILE A 105 14.52 -7.93 -3.24
C ILE A 105 13.60 -8.87 -2.46
N ALA A 106 12.32 -8.53 -2.33
CA ALA A 106 11.35 -9.41 -1.71
C ALA A 106 11.24 -10.75 -2.46
N ALA A 107 11.16 -10.72 -3.80
CA ALA A 107 11.13 -11.93 -4.63
C ALA A 107 12.42 -12.77 -4.48
N ALA A 108 13.59 -12.14 -4.40
CA ALA A 108 14.87 -12.83 -4.15
C ALA A 108 14.90 -13.54 -2.79
N ARG A 109 14.11 -13.06 -1.82
CA ARG A 109 13.91 -13.70 -0.51
C ARG A 109 12.82 -14.78 -0.51
N GLY A 110 12.19 -15.05 -1.66
CA GLY A 110 11.10 -16.02 -1.78
C GLY A 110 9.72 -15.45 -1.45
N ALA A 111 9.60 -14.14 -1.25
CA ALA A 111 8.31 -13.50 -1.00
C ALA A 111 7.47 -13.44 -2.28
N GLY A 112 6.18 -13.75 -2.15
CA GLY A 112 5.24 -13.79 -3.28
C GLY A 112 4.54 -12.44 -3.46
N LEU A 113 4.69 -11.83 -4.64
CA LEU A 113 3.87 -10.68 -5.03
C LEU A 113 2.43 -11.13 -5.19
N VAL A 114 1.53 -10.50 -4.45
CA VAL A 114 0.08 -10.79 -4.46
C VAL A 114 -0.63 -9.86 -5.44
N MET A 115 -0.27 -8.58 -5.42
CA MET A 115 -0.88 -7.56 -6.27
C MET A 115 0.06 -6.36 -6.42
N ASP A 116 0.00 -5.67 -7.56
CA ASP A 116 0.49 -4.31 -7.71
C ASP A 116 -0.56 -3.42 -8.39
N THR A 117 -0.41 -2.11 -8.22
CA THR A 117 -1.24 -1.11 -8.89
C THR A 117 -0.42 0.16 -9.07
N HIS A 118 -0.31 0.61 -10.32
CA HIS A 118 0.36 1.86 -10.66
C HIS A 118 -0.65 3.02 -10.69
N ARG A 119 -0.26 4.17 -10.15
CA ARG A 119 -1.06 5.39 -10.15
C ARG A 119 -0.21 6.62 -10.41
N ARG A 120 -0.76 7.55 -11.19
CA ARG A 120 -0.21 8.89 -11.34
C ARG A 120 -1.00 9.89 -10.49
N VAL A 121 -0.34 10.62 -9.60
CA VAL A 121 -0.94 11.68 -8.78
C VAL A 121 -0.21 12.98 -9.07
N GLY A 122 -0.82 13.86 -9.87
CA GLY A 122 -0.15 15.04 -10.40
C GLY A 122 1.06 14.64 -11.25
N ARG A 123 2.27 15.02 -10.83
CA ARG A 123 3.54 14.62 -11.47
C ARG A 123 4.17 13.35 -10.86
N ALA A 124 3.68 12.89 -9.71
CA ALA A 124 4.24 11.71 -9.04
C ALA A 124 3.68 10.41 -9.64
N SER A 125 4.56 9.45 -9.93
CA SER A 125 4.19 8.07 -10.22
C SER A 125 4.34 7.27 -8.92
N LEU A 126 3.25 6.69 -8.45
CA LEU A 126 3.18 5.91 -7.22
C LEU A 126 2.72 4.50 -7.54
N VAL A 127 3.28 3.54 -6.83
CA VAL A 127 2.88 2.15 -6.89
C VAL A 127 2.40 1.73 -5.51
N SER A 128 1.26 1.06 -5.47
CA SER A 128 0.81 0.33 -4.30
C SER A 128 0.88 -1.16 -4.58
N PHE A 129 1.52 -1.94 -3.72
CA PHE A 129 1.67 -3.38 -3.90
C PHE A 129 1.40 -4.14 -2.60
N ALA A 130 1.15 -5.44 -2.71
CA ALA A 130 1.01 -6.36 -1.60
C ALA A 130 1.90 -7.59 -1.81
N ILE A 131 2.65 -7.99 -0.79
CA ILE A 131 3.58 -9.13 -0.81
C ILE A 131 3.33 -9.99 0.44
N ASN A 132 3.35 -11.31 0.29
CA ASN A 132 3.43 -12.24 1.42
C ASN A 132 4.91 -12.54 1.68
N THR A 133 5.42 -12.16 2.86
CA THR A 133 6.80 -12.41 3.28
C THR A 133 6.98 -13.78 3.91
#